data_AF-A0A9D0X7A8-F1
#
_entry.id   AF-A0A9D0X7A8-F1
#
_cell.length_a   1.000
_cell.length_b   1.000
_cell.length_c   1.000
_cell.angle_alpha   90.00
_cell.angle_beta   90.00
_cell.angle_gamma   90.00
#
_symmetry.space_group_name_H-M   'P 1'
#
loop_
_entity.id
_entity.type
_entity.pdbx_description
1 polymer ?
#
loop_
_entity_poly.entity_id
_entity_poly.type
_entity_poly.pdbx_seq_one_letter_code
_entity_poly.pdbx_strand_id
1 'polypeptide(L)'
;MADDSKNRRQSLNEAALHFHKWPLPGKLEIVPTKPLANERDLALAYSPGVAAPCIEIEKTPDTAAMYTSRANLVGVVTNGTAVLGLGPIGALASKPVMEGKSVLFKKFAGIDAMDIEIDELDPKKFIEVVAPLEPTFGGINLEDIRAPDCFEIEETLRERMNIPVFHDDQHGTAIIVAAAVINALRLTGKNIAEARICTSGAGAAAIACLNLLISLGAKRENIFVADREGLVTTRRSDNMDRWRMAFAQDVDAETLAEVLPGADVFLGLSAAGVLKPEMITSMAPNPLILALANPTPEIMPELALEVRPDAMVCTGRSDYPNQVNNVLCFPFIFRGALDVGATTINEEMKMAAVRAIAQLAHEPALESSGGSEGVFGPRYLIPGPFDQRLMLRIAPAVARAAMETGVAKRPIEDFDAYGDQLNRFVFRSGMVMKPIFAQAQNSGKRVVFADGEHERVLRAAQVLLEDRTAVPILIGRPSIIEHKIRKFGMSLNAGKD
;
A
#
# COMPACT_ATOMS: atom_id res chain seq x y z
N MET A 1 9.98 -15.48 27.32
CA MET A 1 9.64 -14.48 26.28
C MET A 1 10.07 -14.91 24.88
N ALA A 2 11.29 -15.43 24.66
CA ALA A 2 11.73 -15.92 23.33
C ALA A 2 10.95 -17.13 22.81
N ASP A 3 10.50 -18.02 23.70
CA ASP A 3 9.71 -19.21 23.33
C ASP A 3 8.29 -18.87 22.87
N ASP A 4 7.71 -17.83 23.49
CA ASP A 4 6.35 -17.35 23.22
C ASP A 4 6.27 -16.54 21.90
N SER A 5 7.32 -15.79 21.54
CA SER A 5 7.40 -15.12 20.24
C SER A 5 7.64 -16.11 19.08
N LYS A 6 8.43 -17.17 19.32
CA LYS A 6 8.68 -18.23 18.34
C LYS A 6 7.41 -19.03 18.06
N ASN A 7 6.66 -19.39 19.11
CA ASN A 7 5.36 -20.07 18.97
C ASN A 7 4.32 -19.19 18.25
N ARG A 8 4.23 -17.88 18.55
CA ARG A 8 3.35 -16.94 17.83
C ARG A 8 3.71 -16.78 16.35
N ARG A 9 5.00 -16.77 16.03
CA ARG A 9 5.46 -16.67 14.63
C ARG A 9 5.17 -17.96 13.85
N GLN A 10 5.33 -19.10 14.49
CA GLN A 10 5.00 -20.40 13.90
C GLN A 10 3.48 -20.53 13.66
N SER A 11 2.64 -20.09 14.60
CA SER A 11 1.19 -20.08 14.40
C SER A 11 0.73 -19.13 13.29
N LEU A 12 1.36 -17.96 13.16
CA LEU A 12 1.09 -17.02 12.06
C LEU A 12 1.47 -17.61 10.69
N ASN A 13 2.63 -18.27 10.60
CA ASN A 13 3.07 -18.90 9.35
C ASN A 13 2.11 -20.01 8.91
N GLU A 14 1.69 -20.88 9.83
CA GLU A 14 0.72 -21.94 9.55
C GLU A 14 -0.64 -21.35 9.14
N ALA A 15 -1.10 -20.29 9.82
CA ALA A 15 -2.33 -19.58 9.45
C ALA A 15 -2.24 -18.95 8.05
N ALA A 16 -1.11 -18.33 7.70
CA ALA A 16 -0.91 -17.73 6.38
C ALA A 16 -0.90 -18.79 5.26
N LEU A 17 -0.22 -19.92 5.46
CA LEU A 17 -0.23 -21.03 4.49
C LEU A 17 -1.63 -21.64 4.36
N HIS A 18 -2.35 -21.80 5.46
CA HIS A 18 -3.72 -22.27 5.45
C HIS A 18 -4.64 -21.32 4.67
N PHE A 19 -4.51 -20.01 4.91
CA PHE A 19 -5.26 -18.96 4.22
C PHE A 19 -5.08 -19.00 2.69
N HIS A 20 -3.87 -19.28 2.20
CA HIS A 20 -3.61 -19.34 0.75
C HIS A 20 -4.01 -20.68 0.10
N LYS A 21 -4.27 -21.73 0.89
CA LYS A 21 -4.56 -23.08 0.38
C LYS A 21 -6.05 -23.41 0.37
N TRP A 22 -6.81 -22.89 1.35
CA TRP A 22 -8.17 -23.31 1.61
C TRP A 22 -9.14 -22.14 1.71
N PRO A 23 -10.40 -22.31 1.26
CA PRO A 23 -10.98 -23.53 0.67
C PRO A 23 -10.57 -23.78 -0.78
N LEU A 24 -10.03 -22.78 -1.47
CA LEU A 24 -9.46 -22.88 -2.80
C LEU A 24 -8.07 -22.22 -2.77
N PRO A 25 -7.08 -22.73 -3.54
CA PRO A 25 -5.78 -22.10 -3.62
C PRO A 25 -5.83 -20.70 -4.26
N GLY A 26 -4.97 -19.81 -3.79
CA GLY A 26 -4.85 -18.44 -4.29
C GLY A 26 -5.84 -17.47 -3.65
N LYS A 27 -5.79 -16.21 -4.09
CA LYS A 27 -6.58 -15.11 -3.50
C LYS A 27 -7.51 -14.39 -4.46
N LEU A 28 -7.47 -14.73 -5.75
CA LEU A 28 -8.35 -14.16 -6.77
C LEU A 28 -9.07 -15.22 -7.60
N GLU A 29 -10.19 -14.82 -8.18
CA GLU A 29 -10.91 -15.56 -9.21
C GLU A 29 -11.45 -14.57 -10.27
N ILE A 30 -11.67 -15.06 -11.49
CA ILE A 30 -12.28 -14.27 -12.56
C ILE A 30 -13.77 -14.62 -12.63
N VAL A 31 -14.62 -13.61 -12.47
CA VAL A 31 -16.08 -13.76 -12.48
C VAL A 31 -16.69 -12.93 -13.62
N PRO A 32 -17.54 -13.52 -14.49
CA PRO A 32 -18.25 -12.77 -15.52
C PRO A 32 -19.15 -11.69 -14.93
N THR A 33 -19.14 -10.49 -15.52
CA THR A 33 -19.99 -9.37 -15.08
C THR A 33 -21.37 -9.35 -15.72
N LYS A 34 -21.56 -10.11 -16.82
CA LYS A 34 -22.82 -10.23 -17.55
C LYS A 34 -23.39 -11.65 -17.39
N PRO A 35 -24.72 -11.80 -17.28
CA PRO A 35 -25.35 -13.12 -17.27
C PRO A 35 -25.01 -13.91 -18.54
N LEU A 36 -24.90 -15.23 -18.40
CA LEU A 36 -24.72 -16.20 -19.48
C LEU A 36 -25.71 -17.36 -19.28
N ALA A 37 -26.99 -17.04 -19.16
CA ALA A 37 -28.03 -17.99 -18.75
C ALA A 37 -28.79 -18.64 -19.92
N ASN A 38 -28.72 -18.05 -21.12
CA ASN A 38 -29.50 -18.48 -22.28
C ASN A 38 -28.79 -18.19 -23.61
N GLU A 39 -29.38 -18.65 -24.72
CA GLU A 39 -28.83 -18.50 -26.07
C GLU A 39 -28.66 -17.03 -26.50
N ARG A 40 -29.58 -16.15 -26.11
CA ARG A 40 -29.47 -14.71 -26.40
C ARG A 40 -28.27 -14.10 -25.67
N ASP A 41 -28.06 -14.44 -24.40
CA ASP A 41 -26.90 -13.98 -23.64
C ASP A 41 -25.59 -14.44 -24.30
N LEU A 42 -25.52 -15.70 -24.73
CA LEU A 42 -24.36 -16.26 -25.44
C LEU A 42 -24.10 -15.53 -26.77
N ALA A 43 -25.16 -15.29 -27.56
CA ALA A 43 -25.05 -14.59 -28.85
C ALA A 43 -24.62 -13.14 -28.71
N LEU A 44 -24.89 -12.49 -27.56
CA LEU A 44 -24.44 -11.12 -27.27
C LEU A 44 -23.02 -11.09 -26.70
N ALA A 45 -22.68 -12.02 -25.80
CA ALA A 45 -21.37 -12.10 -25.16
C ALA A 45 -20.28 -12.62 -26.11
N TYR A 46 -20.66 -13.42 -27.11
CA TYR A 46 -19.76 -14.01 -28.09
C TYR A 46 -20.33 -13.88 -29.50
N SER A 47 -20.05 -14.83 -30.39
CA SER A 47 -20.51 -14.79 -31.77
C SER A 47 -22.03 -14.95 -31.87
N PRO A 48 -22.70 -14.16 -32.73
CA PRO A 48 -22.14 -13.13 -33.61
C PRO A 48 -22.04 -11.72 -33.00
N GLY A 49 -22.66 -11.46 -31.84
CA GLY A 49 -22.84 -10.11 -31.27
C GLY A 49 -21.54 -9.40 -30.88
N VAL A 50 -20.52 -10.14 -30.44
CA VAL A 50 -19.20 -9.60 -30.06
C VAL A 50 -18.50 -8.87 -31.21
N ALA A 51 -18.88 -9.11 -32.47
CA ALA A 51 -18.33 -8.39 -33.62
C ALA A 51 -18.63 -6.88 -33.57
N ALA A 52 -19.79 -6.47 -33.03
CA ALA A 52 -20.18 -5.06 -32.97
C ALA A 52 -19.21 -4.19 -32.15
N PRO A 53 -18.87 -4.51 -30.88
CA PRO A 53 -17.87 -3.74 -30.14
C PRO A 53 -16.46 -3.83 -30.76
N CYS A 54 -16.08 -4.95 -31.39
CA CYS A 54 -14.77 -5.05 -32.08
C CYS A 54 -14.66 -4.03 -33.22
N ILE A 55 -15.68 -3.92 -34.08
CA ILE A 55 -15.71 -2.97 -35.20
C ILE A 55 -15.75 -1.53 -34.68
N GLU A 56 -16.42 -1.27 -33.57
CA GLU A 56 -16.46 0.08 -32.99
C GLU A 56 -15.09 0.49 -32.43
N ILE A 57 -14.38 -0.43 -31.77
CA ILE A 57 -13.01 -0.19 -31.28
C ILE A 57 -12.03 -0.02 -32.44
N GLU A 58 -12.16 -0.79 -33.52
CA GLU A 58 -11.35 -0.62 -34.73
C GLU A 58 -11.49 0.79 -35.32
N LYS A 59 -12.71 1.34 -35.36
CA LYS A 59 -12.99 2.69 -35.85
C LYS A 59 -12.52 3.77 -34.88
N THR A 60 -12.78 3.57 -33.59
CA THR A 60 -12.52 4.54 -32.53
C THR A 60 -11.85 3.83 -31.34
N PRO A 61 -10.51 3.71 -31.32
CA PRO A 61 -9.79 2.92 -30.31
C PRO A 61 -10.10 3.27 -28.85
N ASP A 62 -10.37 4.54 -28.55
CA ASP A 62 -10.70 4.99 -27.19
C ASP A 62 -12.02 4.41 -26.67
N THR A 63 -12.92 3.94 -27.55
CA THR A 63 -14.16 3.26 -27.14
C THR A 63 -13.92 1.91 -26.47
N ALA A 64 -12.70 1.38 -26.53
CA ALA A 64 -12.30 0.21 -25.74
C ALA A 64 -12.55 0.43 -24.24
N ALA A 65 -12.47 1.68 -23.77
CA ALA A 65 -12.79 2.04 -22.39
C ALA A 65 -14.27 1.82 -22.02
N MET A 66 -15.18 1.84 -23.00
CA MET A 66 -16.62 1.68 -22.81
C MET A 66 -17.07 0.22 -22.99
N TYR A 67 -16.48 -0.48 -23.97
CA TYR A 67 -16.93 -1.81 -24.37
C TYR A 67 -16.14 -2.96 -23.75
N THR A 68 -15.07 -2.67 -23.00
CA THR A 68 -14.23 -3.69 -22.37
C THR A 68 -13.93 -3.32 -20.90
N SER A 69 -13.33 -4.26 -20.16
CA SER A 69 -12.85 -4.01 -18.80
C SER A 69 -11.58 -3.14 -18.75
N ARG A 70 -10.97 -2.80 -19.89
CA ARG A 70 -9.65 -2.13 -19.96
C ARG A 70 -9.57 -0.89 -19.08
N ALA A 71 -10.57 -0.03 -19.09
CA ALA A 71 -10.55 1.23 -18.33
C ALA A 71 -10.51 1.05 -16.81
N ASN A 72 -10.80 -0.15 -16.30
CA ASN A 72 -10.75 -0.48 -14.89
C ASN A 72 -9.74 -1.60 -14.56
N LEU A 73 -8.96 -2.07 -15.54
CA LEU A 73 -8.04 -3.20 -15.40
C LEU A 73 -6.60 -2.73 -15.26
N VAL A 74 -5.94 -3.12 -14.17
CA VAL A 74 -4.51 -2.84 -13.90
C VAL A 74 -3.68 -4.12 -13.99
N GLY A 75 -2.53 -4.07 -14.64
CA GLY A 75 -1.54 -5.15 -14.59
C GLY A 75 -0.60 -4.94 -13.42
N VAL A 76 -0.53 -5.87 -12.47
CA VAL A 76 0.45 -5.88 -11.38
C VAL A 76 1.64 -6.72 -11.84
N VAL A 77 2.73 -6.06 -12.25
CA VAL A 77 3.81 -6.68 -13.00
C VAL A 77 5.09 -6.75 -12.18
N THR A 78 5.73 -7.92 -12.15
CA THR A 78 6.98 -8.15 -11.42
C THR A 78 7.87 -9.17 -12.13
N ASN A 79 9.16 -9.19 -11.80
CA ASN A 79 10.06 -10.33 -12.06
C ASN A 79 10.55 -11.02 -10.77
N GLY A 80 10.04 -10.62 -9.61
CA GLY A 80 10.36 -11.22 -8.32
C GLY A 80 11.82 -11.03 -7.88
N THR A 81 12.48 -9.95 -8.31
CA THR A 81 13.89 -9.68 -7.99
C THR A 81 14.10 -8.94 -6.67
N ALA A 82 13.05 -8.36 -6.09
CA ALA A 82 13.12 -7.63 -4.82
C ALA A 82 11.86 -7.84 -3.96
N VAL A 83 11.42 -9.09 -3.79
CA VAL A 83 10.15 -9.38 -3.10
C VAL A 83 10.24 -9.10 -1.61
N LEU A 84 9.60 -8.03 -1.14
CA LEU A 84 9.58 -7.62 0.26
C LEU A 84 11.02 -7.57 0.86
N GLY A 85 11.23 -8.17 2.03
CA GLY A 85 12.56 -8.38 2.63
C GLY A 85 13.21 -9.72 2.27
N LEU A 86 12.65 -10.48 1.31
CA LEU A 86 13.13 -11.81 0.93
C LEU A 86 14.18 -11.76 -0.18
N GLY A 87 14.24 -10.65 -0.93
CA GLY A 87 15.18 -10.46 -2.03
C GLY A 87 14.75 -11.19 -3.32
N PRO A 88 15.71 -11.63 -4.16
CA PRO A 88 15.41 -12.20 -5.47
C PRO A 88 14.98 -13.67 -5.37
N ILE A 89 13.71 -13.91 -5.01
CA ILE A 89 13.13 -15.25 -4.90
C ILE A 89 12.53 -15.76 -6.23
N GLY A 90 12.52 -14.91 -7.27
CA GLY A 90 12.07 -15.25 -8.62
C GLY A 90 10.58 -15.02 -8.85
N ALA A 91 10.21 -14.92 -10.13
CA ALA A 91 8.88 -14.55 -10.59
C ALA A 91 7.78 -15.44 -9.97
N LEU A 92 7.89 -16.76 -10.05
CA LEU A 92 6.87 -17.68 -9.51
C LEU A 92 6.68 -17.55 -7.99
N ALA A 93 7.76 -17.39 -7.23
CA ALA A 93 7.68 -17.26 -5.78
C ALA A 93 7.10 -15.90 -5.33
N SER A 94 7.14 -14.89 -6.20
CA SER A 94 6.52 -13.58 -5.96
C SER A 94 4.98 -13.59 -6.10
N LYS A 95 4.42 -14.57 -6.80
CA LYS A 95 2.99 -14.65 -7.12
C LYS A 95 2.04 -14.40 -5.95
N PRO A 96 2.24 -15.00 -4.76
CA PRO A 96 1.37 -14.70 -3.62
C PRO A 96 1.36 -13.22 -3.25
N VAL A 97 2.47 -12.48 -3.39
CA VAL A 97 2.49 -11.04 -3.11
C VAL A 97 1.67 -10.28 -4.17
N MET A 98 1.85 -10.63 -5.45
CA MET A 98 1.13 -9.99 -6.57
C MET A 98 -0.37 -10.22 -6.52
N GLU A 99 -0.83 -11.46 -6.27
CA GLU A 99 -2.26 -11.73 -6.04
C GLU A 99 -2.80 -10.90 -4.87
N GLY A 100 -1.98 -10.70 -3.82
CA GLY A 100 -2.31 -9.86 -2.69
C GLY A 100 -2.58 -8.41 -3.11
N LYS A 101 -1.67 -7.82 -3.91
CA LYS A 101 -1.84 -6.47 -4.47
C LYS A 101 -3.11 -6.36 -5.31
N SER A 102 -3.39 -7.36 -6.14
CA SER A 102 -4.62 -7.40 -6.95
C SER A 102 -5.89 -7.38 -6.08
N VAL A 103 -5.91 -8.14 -4.98
CA VAL A 103 -7.02 -8.11 -4.00
C VAL A 103 -7.17 -6.75 -3.35
N LEU A 104 -6.06 -6.08 -3.01
CA LEU A 104 -6.08 -4.76 -2.39
C LEU A 104 -6.62 -3.68 -3.35
N PHE A 105 -6.22 -3.70 -4.63
CA PHE A 105 -6.82 -2.85 -5.68
C PHE A 105 -8.34 -3.00 -5.72
N LYS A 106 -8.82 -4.25 -5.76
CA LYS A 106 -10.26 -4.54 -5.82
C LYS A 106 -10.98 -4.11 -4.57
N LYS A 107 -10.44 -4.44 -3.40
CA LYS A 107 -11.06 -4.21 -2.10
C LYS A 107 -11.17 -2.72 -1.75
N PHE A 108 -10.11 -1.94 -1.99
CA PHE A 108 -10.04 -0.55 -1.54
C PHE A 108 -10.51 0.46 -2.59
N ALA A 109 -10.37 0.15 -3.87
CA ALA A 109 -10.65 1.09 -4.96
C ALA A 109 -11.59 0.55 -6.05
N GLY A 110 -12.05 -0.70 -5.94
CA GLY A 110 -12.94 -1.30 -6.93
C GLY A 110 -12.27 -1.55 -8.29
N ILE A 111 -10.94 -1.49 -8.33
CA ILE A 111 -10.12 -1.69 -9.52
C ILE A 111 -9.95 -3.19 -9.75
N ASP A 112 -10.18 -3.63 -10.97
CA ASP A 112 -9.84 -5.00 -11.38
C ASP A 112 -8.33 -5.04 -11.63
N ALA A 113 -7.64 -6.02 -11.05
CA ALA A 113 -6.19 -6.12 -11.17
C ALA A 113 -5.81 -7.57 -11.46
N MET A 114 -4.83 -7.74 -12.34
CA MET A 114 -4.29 -9.04 -12.73
C MET A 114 -2.79 -9.04 -12.52
N ASP A 115 -2.31 -10.02 -11.78
CA ASP A 115 -0.91 -10.28 -11.54
C ASP A 115 -0.21 -10.89 -12.76
N ILE A 116 1.00 -10.41 -13.06
CA ILE A 116 1.82 -10.80 -14.21
C ILE A 116 3.26 -11.00 -13.73
N GLU A 117 3.61 -12.25 -13.47
CA GLU A 117 4.98 -12.64 -13.11
C GLU A 117 5.79 -12.96 -14.37
N ILE A 118 6.82 -12.16 -14.66
CA ILE A 118 7.68 -12.30 -15.84
C ILE A 118 9.02 -12.88 -15.41
N ASP A 119 9.36 -14.07 -15.89
CA ASP A 119 10.65 -14.71 -15.63
C ASP A 119 11.74 -14.18 -16.58
N GLU A 120 12.05 -12.88 -16.46
CA GLU A 120 13.10 -12.19 -17.21
C GLU A 120 13.84 -11.19 -16.31
N LEU A 121 15.16 -11.26 -16.34
CA LEU A 121 16.06 -10.48 -15.48
C LEU A 121 16.74 -9.33 -16.23
N ASP A 122 16.79 -9.38 -17.56
CA ASP A 122 17.27 -8.29 -18.40
C ASP A 122 16.19 -7.19 -18.47
N PRO A 123 16.47 -5.96 -17.98
CA PRO A 123 15.48 -4.89 -17.96
C PRO A 123 14.95 -4.53 -19.35
N LYS A 124 15.77 -4.61 -20.40
CA LYS A 124 15.35 -4.29 -21.77
C LYS A 124 14.39 -5.33 -22.31
N LYS A 125 14.68 -6.61 -22.09
CA LYS A 125 13.76 -7.69 -22.48
C LYS A 125 12.48 -7.66 -21.67
N PHE A 126 12.56 -7.35 -20.37
CA PHE A 126 11.38 -7.15 -19.53
C PHE A 126 10.49 -6.03 -20.09
N ILE A 127 11.07 -4.88 -20.47
CA ILE A 127 10.34 -3.79 -21.14
C ILE A 127 9.66 -4.27 -22.44
N GLU A 128 10.35 -5.07 -23.26
CA GLU A 128 9.77 -5.63 -24.50
C GLU A 128 8.66 -6.65 -24.25
N VAL A 129 8.57 -7.25 -23.07
CA VAL A 129 7.43 -8.09 -22.67
C VAL A 129 6.25 -7.23 -22.20
N VAL A 130 6.52 -6.18 -21.42
CA VAL A 130 5.46 -5.38 -20.78
C VAL A 130 4.81 -4.38 -21.73
N ALA A 131 5.60 -3.64 -22.51
CA ALA A 131 5.06 -2.56 -23.36
C ALA A 131 3.98 -3.05 -24.36
N PRO A 132 4.14 -4.20 -25.04
CA PRO A 132 3.10 -4.73 -25.94
C PRO A 132 1.78 -5.12 -25.24
N LEU A 133 1.74 -5.21 -23.91
CA LEU A 133 0.52 -5.51 -23.15
C LEU A 133 -0.37 -4.27 -22.95
N GLU A 134 0.07 -3.07 -23.36
CA GLU A 134 -0.72 -1.83 -23.26
C GLU A 134 -2.18 -2.01 -23.71
N PRO A 135 -2.51 -2.68 -24.83
CA PRO A 135 -3.87 -2.81 -25.30
C PRO A 135 -4.85 -3.46 -24.30
N THR A 136 -4.34 -4.29 -23.39
CA THR A 136 -5.12 -5.02 -22.39
C THR A 136 -5.47 -4.16 -21.18
N PHE A 137 -4.55 -3.30 -20.75
CA PHE A 137 -4.61 -2.63 -19.46
C PHE A 137 -4.98 -1.16 -19.56
N GLY A 138 -5.63 -0.65 -18.51
CA GLY A 138 -5.85 0.77 -18.28
C GLY A 138 -4.71 1.41 -17.49
N GLY A 139 -3.84 0.62 -16.86
CA GLY A 139 -2.61 1.05 -16.20
C GLY A 139 -1.73 -0.14 -15.79
N ILE A 140 -0.45 0.12 -15.52
CA ILE A 140 0.55 -0.86 -15.08
C ILE A 140 1.10 -0.45 -13.72
N ASN A 141 1.03 -1.36 -12.76
CA ASN A 141 1.65 -1.24 -11.45
C ASN A 141 2.89 -2.15 -11.42
N LEU A 142 4.09 -1.56 -11.43
CA LEU A 142 5.35 -2.28 -11.27
C LEU A 142 5.62 -2.56 -9.79
N GLU A 143 6.05 -3.77 -9.47
CA GLU A 143 6.19 -4.25 -8.10
C GLU A 143 7.42 -5.14 -7.90
N ASP A 144 8.11 -5.01 -6.76
CA ASP A 144 9.16 -5.93 -6.31
C ASP A 144 10.29 -6.15 -7.35
N ILE A 145 10.70 -5.07 -8.05
CA ILE A 145 11.80 -5.07 -9.01
C ILE A 145 13.03 -4.40 -8.39
N ARG A 146 14.21 -5.05 -8.48
CA ARG A 146 15.44 -4.53 -7.85
C ARG A 146 15.92 -3.22 -8.47
N ALA A 147 16.57 -2.40 -7.65
CA ALA A 147 17.41 -1.30 -8.13
C ALA A 147 18.75 -1.84 -8.69
N PRO A 148 19.36 -1.18 -9.70
CA PRO A 148 18.86 0.02 -10.40
C PRO A 148 17.89 -0.29 -11.56
N ASP A 149 17.68 -1.56 -11.90
CA ASP A 149 16.88 -2.01 -13.07
C ASP A 149 15.46 -1.40 -13.08
N CYS A 150 14.82 -1.33 -11.90
CA CYS A 150 13.49 -0.75 -11.74
C CYS A 150 13.36 0.70 -12.24
N PHE A 151 14.42 1.51 -12.20
CA PHE A 151 14.41 2.88 -12.69
C PHE A 151 14.36 2.93 -14.21
N GLU A 152 15.24 2.17 -14.89
CA GLU A 152 15.27 2.10 -16.36
C GLU A 152 13.96 1.52 -16.91
N ILE A 153 13.43 0.48 -16.25
CA ILE A 153 12.15 -0.13 -16.60
C ILE A 153 11.01 0.89 -16.49
N GLU A 154 10.89 1.59 -15.37
CA GLU A 154 9.81 2.55 -15.18
C GLU A 154 9.91 3.74 -16.14
N GLU A 155 11.09 4.36 -16.26
CA GLU A 155 11.31 5.49 -17.17
C GLU A 155 10.91 5.13 -18.61
N THR A 156 11.43 3.99 -19.10
CA THR A 156 11.18 3.56 -20.48
C THR A 156 9.72 3.20 -20.73
N LEU A 157 9.07 2.51 -19.77
CA LEU A 157 7.66 2.15 -19.91
C LEU A 157 6.75 3.39 -19.84
N ARG A 158 7.05 4.37 -18.96
CA ARG A 158 6.30 5.64 -18.90
C ARG A 158 6.41 6.45 -20.18
N GLU A 159 7.56 6.39 -20.87
CA GLU A 159 7.77 7.07 -22.16
C GLU A 159 7.08 6.35 -23.32
N ARG A 160 7.11 5.01 -23.33
CA ARG A 160 6.62 4.20 -24.44
C ARG A 160 5.12 3.96 -24.40
N MET A 161 4.53 3.88 -23.21
CA MET A 161 3.12 3.51 -23.03
C MET A 161 2.22 4.74 -22.88
N ASN A 162 1.00 4.67 -23.44
CA ASN A 162 -0.01 5.74 -23.34
C ASN A 162 -1.05 5.47 -22.24
N ILE A 163 -0.63 4.77 -21.19
CA ILE A 163 -1.38 4.46 -19.97
C ILE A 163 -0.50 4.71 -18.75
N PRO A 164 -1.09 4.94 -17.55
CA PRO A 164 -0.33 5.17 -16.34
C PRO A 164 0.53 3.96 -15.98
N VAL A 165 1.85 4.17 -15.89
CA VAL A 165 2.82 3.22 -15.33
C VAL A 165 3.33 3.78 -14.01
N PHE A 166 3.27 2.99 -12.95
CA PHE A 166 3.62 3.41 -11.60
C PHE A 166 4.34 2.29 -10.85
N HIS A 167 5.53 2.56 -10.34
CA HIS A 167 6.21 1.64 -9.44
C HIS A 167 5.84 1.91 -7.98
N ASP A 168 5.16 0.96 -7.33
CA ASP A 168 4.61 1.18 -5.98
C ASP A 168 5.69 1.28 -4.89
N ASP A 169 6.69 0.39 -4.92
CA ASP A 169 7.79 0.44 -3.94
C ASP A 169 8.58 1.76 -3.97
N GLN A 170 8.62 2.42 -5.14
CA GLN A 170 9.23 3.73 -5.30
C GLN A 170 8.26 4.85 -4.86
N HIS A 171 7.22 5.07 -5.65
CA HIS A 171 6.39 6.26 -5.52
C HIS A 171 5.31 6.13 -4.45
N GLY A 172 4.79 4.91 -4.22
CA GLY A 172 3.83 4.65 -3.15
C GLY A 172 4.44 4.94 -1.78
N THR A 173 5.63 4.40 -1.52
CA THR A 173 6.43 4.71 -0.32
C THR A 173 6.71 6.20 -0.22
N ALA A 174 7.19 6.82 -1.30
CA ALA A 174 7.54 8.24 -1.34
C ALA A 174 6.37 9.15 -0.96
N ILE A 175 5.18 8.89 -1.50
CA ILE A 175 3.99 9.71 -1.24
C ILE A 175 3.61 9.68 0.24
N ILE A 176 3.65 8.52 0.88
CA ILE A 176 3.27 8.38 2.28
C ILE A 176 4.33 8.97 3.20
N VAL A 177 5.62 8.74 2.90
CA VAL A 177 6.75 9.36 3.60
C VAL A 177 6.65 10.88 3.52
N ALA A 178 6.41 11.42 2.34
CA ALA A 178 6.25 12.86 2.14
C ALA A 178 5.06 13.42 2.93
N ALA A 179 3.92 12.71 2.98
CA ALA A 179 2.77 13.13 3.79
C ALA A 179 3.10 13.16 5.29
N ALA A 180 3.82 12.14 5.80
CA ALA A 180 4.28 12.09 7.18
C ALA A 180 5.27 13.23 7.49
N VAL A 181 6.22 13.52 6.58
CA VAL A 181 7.19 14.62 6.72
C VAL A 181 6.48 15.97 6.77
N ILE A 182 5.54 16.26 5.87
CA ILE A 182 4.77 17.52 5.88
C ILE A 182 4.06 17.70 7.22
N ASN A 183 3.41 16.67 7.72
CA ASN A 183 2.65 16.74 8.97
C ASN A 183 3.55 16.85 10.20
N ALA A 184 4.68 16.15 10.22
CA ALA A 184 5.66 16.27 11.30
C ALA A 184 6.29 17.67 11.35
N LEU A 185 6.71 18.21 10.21
CA LEU A 185 7.27 19.56 10.12
C LEU A 185 6.24 20.63 10.50
N ARG A 186 4.96 20.39 10.21
CA ARG A 186 3.87 21.25 10.66
C ARG A 186 3.73 21.26 12.18
N LEU A 187 3.85 20.10 12.84
CA LEU A 187 3.80 20.01 14.31
C LEU A 187 5.01 20.69 14.96
N THR A 188 6.17 20.64 14.33
CA THR A 188 7.39 21.28 14.84
C THR A 188 7.54 22.75 14.41
N GLY A 189 6.65 23.24 13.55
CA GLY A 189 6.69 24.61 13.02
C GLY A 189 7.87 24.89 12.10
N LYS A 190 8.48 23.86 11.50
CA LYS A 190 9.65 23.99 10.62
C LYS A 190 9.26 24.00 9.15
N ASN A 191 10.01 24.75 8.35
CA ASN A 191 9.88 24.72 6.89
C ASN A 191 10.70 23.55 6.32
N ILE A 192 10.15 22.82 5.34
CA ILE A 192 10.85 21.72 4.66
C ILE A 192 12.17 22.16 4.00
N ALA A 193 12.26 23.41 3.56
CA ALA A 193 13.48 23.97 2.99
C ALA A 193 14.63 24.12 4.01
N GLU A 194 14.32 24.11 5.31
CA GLU A 194 15.27 24.23 6.42
C GLU A 194 15.53 22.88 7.10
N ALA A 195 14.70 21.87 6.83
CA ALA A 195 14.78 20.58 7.48
C ALA A 195 16.05 19.81 7.07
N ARG A 196 16.81 19.34 8.06
CA ARG A 196 17.96 18.45 7.83
C ARG A 196 17.49 16.99 7.80
N ILE A 197 17.76 16.30 6.70
CA ILE A 197 17.24 14.96 6.43
C ILE A 197 18.41 13.98 6.31
N CYS A 198 18.45 12.98 7.19
CA CYS A 198 19.46 11.92 7.19
C CYS A 198 18.82 10.59 6.81
N THR A 199 19.32 9.96 5.77
CA THR A 199 18.73 8.76 5.17
C THR A 199 19.68 7.58 5.28
N SER A 200 19.16 6.46 5.79
CA SER A 200 19.82 5.16 5.74
C SER A 200 19.19 4.32 4.64
N GLY A 201 19.97 3.97 3.62
CA GLY A 201 19.53 3.29 2.42
C GLY A 201 19.57 4.22 1.20
N ALA A 202 20.01 3.68 0.07
CA ALA A 202 20.11 4.39 -1.20
C ALA A 202 19.49 3.58 -2.37
N GLY A 203 18.53 2.71 -2.04
CA GLY A 203 17.77 1.93 -3.02
C GLY A 203 16.60 2.71 -3.63
N ALA A 204 15.79 2.03 -4.45
CA ALA A 204 14.71 2.62 -5.23
C ALA A 204 13.74 3.49 -4.39
N ALA A 205 13.22 2.93 -3.30
CA ALA A 205 12.32 3.62 -2.38
C ALA A 205 12.96 4.88 -1.77
N ALA A 206 14.22 4.82 -1.35
CA ALA A 206 14.90 5.93 -0.69
C ALA A 206 15.11 7.09 -1.66
N ILE A 207 15.61 6.81 -2.86
CA ILE A 207 15.82 7.80 -3.91
C ILE A 207 14.49 8.45 -4.32
N ALA A 208 13.43 7.67 -4.49
CA ALA A 208 12.10 8.18 -4.82
C ALA A 208 11.53 9.09 -3.71
N CYS A 209 11.67 8.69 -2.43
CA CYS A 209 11.28 9.53 -1.29
C CYS A 209 12.01 10.88 -1.31
N LEU A 210 13.32 10.86 -1.49
CA LEU A 210 14.14 12.07 -1.46
C LEU A 210 13.85 13.00 -2.64
N ASN A 211 13.67 12.47 -3.84
CA ASN A 211 13.28 13.27 -5.01
C ASN A 211 11.92 13.94 -4.80
N LEU A 212 10.92 13.22 -4.27
CA LEU A 212 9.61 13.79 -3.98
C LEU A 212 9.68 14.86 -2.87
N LEU A 213 10.51 14.67 -1.85
CA LEU A 213 10.76 15.68 -0.82
C LEU A 213 11.40 16.94 -1.41
N ILE A 214 12.33 16.80 -2.37
CA ILE A 214 12.90 17.94 -3.11
C ILE A 214 11.81 18.67 -3.91
N SER A 215 10.95 17.94 -4.62
CA SER A 215 9.79 18.53 -5.34
C SER A 215 8.84 19.29 -4.41
N LEU A 216 8.78 18.93 -3.13
CA LEU A 216 8.01 19.62 -2.09
C LEU A 216 8.75 20.80 -1.45
N GLY A 217 10.01 21.03 -1.82
CA GLY A 217 10.81 22.17 -1.37
C GLY A 217 11.97 21.84 -0.44
N ALA A 218 12.24 20.56 -0.16
CA ALA A 218 13.45 20.16 0.57
C ALA A 218 14.69 20.57 -0.23
N LYS A 219 15.69 21.13 0.46
CA LYS A 219 16.94 21.55 -0.18
C LYS A 219 17.90 20.38 -0.28
N ARG A 220 18.48 20.19 -1.46
CA ARG A 220 19.39 19.07 -1.73
C ARG A 220 20.61 19.10 -0.80
N GLU A 221 21.15 20.28 -0.50
CA GLU A 221 22.26 20.49 0.44
C GLU A 221 21.96 20.04 1.88
N ASN A 222 20.68 19.91 2.26
CA ASN A 222 20.26 19.47 3.60
C ASN A 222 20.00 17.96 3.70
N ILE A 223 20.20 17.23 2.60
CA ILE A 223 19.94 15.79 2.50
C ILE A 223 21.27 15.03 2.55
N PHE A 224 21.37 14.10 3.50
CA PHE A 224 22.50 13.21 3.69
C PHE A 224 22.04 11.77 3.51
N VAL A 225 22.73 10.99 2.68
CA VAL A 225 22.37 9.60 2.36
C VAL A 225 23.54 8.70 2.66
N ALA A 226 23.29 7.59 3.35
CA ALA A 226 24.27 6.54 3.56
C ALA A 226 23.77 5.22 2.96
N ASP A 227 24.63 4.51 2.25
CA ASP A 227 24.38 3.14 1.79
C ASP A 227 25.21 2.14 2.62
N ARG A 228 25.39 0.92 2.12
CA ARG A 228 26.11 -0.15 2.84
C ARG A 228 27.60 0.13 3.05
N GLU A 229 28.22 0.97 2.23
CA GLU A 229 29.66 1.30 2.37
C GLU A 229 29.89 2.61 3.13
N GLY A 230 28.82 3.29 3.57
CA GLY A 230 28.90 4.54 4.35
C GLY A 230 28.20 5.71 3.69
N LEU A 231 28.55 6.93 4.10
CA LEU A 231 27.97 8.17 3.59
C LEU A 231 28.29 8.34 2.10
N VAL A 232 27.30 8.75 1.32
CA VAL A 232 27.44 9.05 -0.10
C VAL A 232 28.08 10.43 -0.23
N THR A 233 29.38 10.47 -0.51
CA THR A 233 30.16 11.72 -0.64
C THR A 233 30.83 11.84 -2.00
N THR A 234 31.22 13.06 -2.38
CA THR A 234 31.96 13.33 -3.63
C THR A 234 33.38 12.76 -3.62
N ARG A 235 33.91 12.41 -2.44
CA ARG A 235 35.27 11.86 -2.25
C ARG A 235 35.31 10.34 -2.32
N ARG A 236 34.15 9.69 -2.27
CA ARG A 236 34.05 8.23 -2.31
C ARG A 236 34.46 7.70 -3.69
N SER A 237 35.24 6.63 -3.72
CA SER A 237 35.90 6.12 -4.93
C SER A 237 35.27 4.86 -5.51
N ASP A 238 34.20 4.34 -4.90
CA ASP A 238 33.48 3.18 -5.40
C ASP A 238 32.53 3.54 -6.55
N ASN A 239 32.09 2.51 -7.29
CA ASN A 239 31.22 2.70 -8.44
C ASN A 239 29.76 2.97 -8.00
N MET A 240 29.41 4.24 -7.89
CA MET A 240 28.05 4.69 -7.61
C MET A 240 27.30 4.97 -8.92
N ASP A 241 26.07 4.46 -9.04
CA ASP A 241 25.21 4.81 -10.17
C ASP A 241 24.79 6.29 -10.13
N ARG A 242 24.27 6.79 -11.26
CA ARG A 242 23.88 8.19 -11.41
C ARG A 242 22.85 8.66 -10.36
N TRP A 243 22.01 7.75 -9.87
CA TRP A 243 20.94 8.06 -8.92
C TRP A 243 21.49 8.31 -7.54
N ARG A 244 22.43 7.47 -7.07
CA ARG A 244 23.15 7.69 -5.82
C ARG A 244 24.06 8.91 -5.90
N MET A 245 24.76 9.10 -7.02
CA MET A 245 25.62 10.25 -7.25
C MET A 245 24.89 11.59 -7.15
N ALA A 246 23.60 11.66 -7.55
CA ALA A 246 22.79 12.86 -7.36
C ALA A 246 22.65 13.26 -5.88
N PHE A 247 22.84 12.30 -4.96
CA PHE A 247 22.83 12.48 -3.51
C PHE A 247 24.22 12.54 -2.85
N ALA A 248 25.30 12.65 -3.62
CA ALA A 248 26.64 12.87 -3.07
C ALA A 248 26.81 14.26 -2.43
N GLN A 249 27.35 14.29 -1.22
CA GLN A 249 27.67 15.52 -0.48
C GLN A 249 29.19 15.76 -0.44
N ASP A 250 29.61 17.03 -0.49
CA ASP A 250 31.01 17.40 -0.22
C ASP A 250 31.18 17.77 1.25
N VAL A 251 31.32 16.73 2.08
CA VAL A 251 31.50 16.86 3.53
C VAL A 251 32.62 15.95 4.02
N ASP A 252 33.23 16.34 5.12
CA ASP A 252 34.24 15.55 5.82
C ASP A 252 33.57 14.64 6.85
N ALA A 253 32.81 13.66 6.35
CA ALA A 253 32.13 12.66 7.16
C ALA A 253 32.06 11.32 6.41
N GLU A 254 32.30 10.22 7.12
CA GLU A 254 32.29 8.87 6.53
C GLU A 254 31.03 8.09 6.91
N THR A 255 30.46 8.35 8.08
CA THR A 255 29.30 7.61 8.59
C THR A 255 28.05 8.47 8.71
N LEU A 256 26.89 7.80 8.69
CA LEU A 256 25.60 8.47 8.96
C LEU A 256 25.56 9.07 10.38
N ALA A 257 26.25 8.46 11.34
CA ALA A 257 26.30 8.92 12.72
C ALA A 257 26.97 10.29 12.88
N GLU A 258 27.95 10.62 12.02
CA GLU A 258 28.65 11.91 12.05
C GLU A 258 27.77 13.07 11.55
N VAL A 259 26.79 12.78 10.69
CA VAL A 259 25.89 13.78 10.10
C VAL A 259 24.48 13.81 10.70
N LEU A 260 24.16 12.85 11.57
CA LEU A 260 22.88 12.79 12.28
C LEU A 260 22.65 13.89 13.34
N PRO A 261 23.69 14.45 14.02
CA PRO A 261 23.47 15.49 15.00
C PRO A 261 22.70 16.69 14.43
N GLY A 262 21.61 17.06 15.10
CA GLY A 262 20.69 18.12 14.67
C GLY A 262 19.80 17.77 13.48
N ALA A 263 19.73 16.51 13.04
CA ALA A 263 18.79 16.08 12.01
C ALA A 263 17.33 16.20 12.49
N ASP A 264 16.47 16.71 11.63
CA ASP A 264 15.03 16.84 11.87
C ASP A 264 14.29 15.57 11.48
N VAL A 265 14.77 14.92 10.43
CA VAL A 265 14.17 13.72 9.86
C VAL A 265 15.24 12.66 9.70
N PHE A 266 14.99 11.49 10.28
CA PHE A 266 15.66 10.25 9.90
C PHE A 266 14.75 9.44 8.99
N LEU A 267 15.25 9.05 7.81
CA LEU A 267 14.57 8.17 6.86
C LEU A 267 15.33 6.84 6.74
N GLY A 268 14.80 5.79 7.33
CA GLY A 268 15.30 4.42 7.24
C GLY A 268 14.53 3.63 6.19
N LEU A 269 15.24 3.19 5.16
CA LEU A 269 14.79 2.26 4.12
C LEU A 269 15.94 1.25 3.83
N SER A 270 16.51 0.69 4.90
CA SER A 270 17.71 -0.14 4.83
C SER A 270 17.55 -1.47 5.55
N ALA A 271 18.21 -1.63 6.70
CA ALA A 271 18.32 -2.89 7.43
C ALA A 271 18.01 -2.71 8.91
N ALA A 272 17.58 -3.82 9.51
CA ALA A 272 17.22 -3.87 10.92
C ALA A 272 18.37 -3.42 11.84
N GLY A 273 18.06 -2.56 12.82
CA GLY A 273 18.99 -2.16 13.86
C GLY A 273 20.12 -1.21 13.43
N VAL A 274 20.03 -0.58 12.25
CA VAL A 274 21.04 0.39 11.78
C VAL A 274 21.04 1.68 12.60
N LEU A 275 19.87 2.13 13.07
CA LEU A 275 19.77 3.32 13.92
C LEU A 275 19.90 2.92 15.39
N LYS A 276 20.93 3.41 16.08
CA LYS A 276 21.18 3.09 17.49
C LYS A 276 20.58 4.16 18.42
N PRO A 277 20.13 3.80 19.64
CA PRO A 277 19.55 4.76 20.58
C PRO A 277 20.46 5.95 20.88
N GLU A 278 21.78 5.73 20.96
CA GLU A 278 22.74 6.79 21.25
C GLU A 278 22.77 7.85 20.14
N MET A 279 22.58 7.43 18.89
CA MET A 279 22.55 8.32 17.72
C MET A 279 21.35 9.27 17.78
N ILE A 280 20.18 8.77 18.23
CA ILE A 280 18.93 9.54 18.30
C ILE A 280 19.04 10.70 19.30
N THR A 281 19.79 10.54 20.39
CA THR A 281 19.91 11.59 21.42
C THR A 281 20.49 12.90 20.88
N SER A 282 21.27 12.81 19.80
CA SER A 282 21.92 13.95 19.13
C SER A 282 21.05 14.65 18.08
N MET A 283 19.88 14.08 17.72
CA MET A 283 18.96 14.66 16.74
C MET A 283 18.33 15.97 17.25
N ALA A 284 17.66 16.71 16.36
CA ALA A 284 16.91 17.91 16.72
C ALA A 284 15.77 17.60 17.70
N PRO A 285 15.24 18.59 18.45
CA PRO A 285 14.04 18.42 19.27
C PRO A 285 12.81 18.01 18.43
N ASN A 286 11.97 17.14 18.96
CA ASN A 286 10.81 16.54 18.29
C ASN A 286 11.15 15.93 16.91
N PRO A 287 12.17 15.06 16.79
CA PRO A 287 12.59 14.55 15.50
C PRO A 287 11.55 13.60 14.91
N LEU A 288 11.45 13.57 13.58
CA LEU A 288 10.72 12.53 12.86
C LEU A 288 11.66 11.35 12.57
N ILE A 289 11.29 10.15 13.02
CA ILE A 289 12.01 8.91 12.78
C ILE A 289 11.12 7.99 11.95
N LEU A 290 11.44 7.83 10.67
CA LEU A 290 10.80 6.89 9.76
C LEU A 290 11.66 5.62 9.70
N ALA A 291 11.36 4.61 10.52
CA ALA A 291 12.09 3.34 10.53
C ALA A 291 11.28 2.27 9.76
N LEU A 292 11.47 2.21 8.44
CA LEU A 292 10.55 1.52 7.53
C LEU A 292 11.05 0.13 7.08
N ALA A 293 12.21 -0.34 7.54
CA ALA A 293 12.65 -1.70 7.27
C ALA A 293 11.66 -2.76 7.80
N ASN A 294 11.44 -3.81 6.99
CA ASN A 294 10.57 -4.93 7.33
C ASN A 294 11.35 -6.26 7.32
N PRO A 295 11.00 -7.23 8.18
CA PRO A 295 9.97 -7.18 9.22
C PRO A 295 10.43 -6.47 10.51
N THR A 296 11.73 -6.22 10.66
CA THR A 296 12.32 -5.55 11.82
C THR A 296 12.84 -4.17 11.40
N PRO A 297 12.34 -3.07 11.99
CA PRO A 297 12.77 -1.71 11.67
C PRO A 297 14.24 -1.41 11.98
N GLU A 298 14.74 -0.30 11.45
CA GLU A 298 16.05 0.27 11.76
C GLU A 298 16.23 0.53 13.27
N ILE A 299 15.14 0.87 13.96
CA ILE A 299 15.03 0.92 15.41
C ILE A 299 13.60 0.61 15.86
N MET A 300 13.46 -0.12 16.95
CA MET A 300 12.15 -0.37 17.56
C MET A 300 11.58 0.92 18.16
N PRO A 301 10.29 1.24 17.98
CA PRO A 301 9.69 2.46 18.51
C PRO A 301 9.88 2.65 20.03
N GLU A 302 9.86 1.56 20.80
CA GLU A 302 10.07 1.60 22.25
C GLU A 302 11.48 2.11 22.59
N LEU A 303 12.51 1.64 21.87
CA LEU A 303 13.89 2.04 22.08
C LEU A 303 14.13 3.49 21.66
N ALA A 304 13.50 3.93 20.57
CA ALA A 304 13.58 5.32 20.12
C ALA A 304 12.93 6.28 21.15
N LEU A 305 11.75 5.93 21.66
CA LEU A 305 11.01 6.75 22.62
C LEU A 305 11.62 6.72 24.03
N GLU A 306 12.36 5.68 24.39
CA GLU A 306 13.10 5.61 25.66
C GLU A 306 14.16 6.71 25.74
N VAL A 307 14.90 6.95 24.65
CA VAL A 307 15.98 7.95 24.60
C VAL A 307 15.52 9.31 24.09
N ARG A 308 14.41 9.37 23.35
CA ARG A 308 13.85 10.60 22.78
C ARG A 308 12.32 10.59 22.86
N PRO A 309 11.72 10.86 24.05
CA PRO A 309 10.27 10.73 24.28
C PRO A 309 9.36 11.60 23.41
N ASP A 310 9.89 12.69 22.87
CA ASP A 310 9.27 13.65 21.95
C ASP A 310 9.44 13.27 20.47
N ALA A 311 10.12 12.17 20.15
CA ALA A 311 10.24 11.70 18.78
C ALA A 311 8.88 11.28 18.20
N MET A 312 8.64 11.69 16.96
CA MET A 312 7.54 11.17 16.14
C MET A 312 8.05 9.95 15.40
N VAL A 313 7.52 8.78 15.71
CA VAL A 313 8.00 7.52 15.11
C VAL A 313 6.99 6.99 14.11
N CYS A 314 7.47 6.62 12.93
CA CYS A 314 6.72 5.92 11.89
C CYS A 314 7.43 4.60 11.57
N THR A 315 6.66 3.54 11.29
CA THR A 315 7.22 2.23 10.88
C THR A 315 6.41 1.62 9.74
N GLY A 316 6.93 0.57 9.10
CA GLY A 316 6.15 -0.24 8.14
C GLY A 316 5.15 -1.20 8.79
N ARG A 317 5.18 -1.35 10.12
CA ARG A 317 4.46 -2.40 10.84
C ARG A 317 3.06 -1.96 11.27
N SER A 318 2.09 -2.87 11.18
CA SER A 318 0.68 -2.61 11.49
C SER A 318 0.34 -2.57 12.98
N ASP A 319 1.24 -3.06 13.84
CA ASP A 319 1.05 -3.05 15.29
C ASP A 319 1.49 -1.73 15.95
N TYR A 320 1.96 -0.75 15.17
CA TYR A 320 2.35 0.58 15.65
C TYR A 320 1.53 1.71 15.02
N PRO A 321 1.40 2.85 15.72
CA PRO A 321 0.87 4.08 15.12
C PRO A 321 1.74 4.58 13.96
N ASN A 322 1.21 5.49 13.15
CA ASN A 322 1.90 6.07 11.99
C ASN A 322 2.48 4.99 11.05
N GLN A 323 1.67 3.99 10.71
CA GLN A 323 2.08 2.94 9.79
C GLN A 323 2.25 3.50 8.37
N VAL A 324 3.47 3.50 7.86
CA VAL A 324 3.76 3.76 6.45
C VAL A 324 3.54 2.48 5.67
N ASN A 325 2.42 2.41 4.93
CA ASN A 325 2.06 1.24 4.15
C ASN A 325 1.50 1.67 2.79
N ASN A 326 2.08 1.15 1.71
CA ASN A 326 1.75 1.52 0.33
C ASN A 326 0.25 1.44 0.00
N VAL A 327 -0.52 0.60 0.72
CA VAL A 327 -1.98 0.53 0.59
C VAL A 327 -2.69 1.88 0.79
N LEU A 328 -2.07 2.82 1.50
CA LEU A 328 -2.55 4.20 1.67
C LEU A 328 -2.50 5.02 0.37
N CYS A 329 -1.80 4.55 -0.66
CA CYS A 329 -1.53 5.29 -1.89
C CYS A 329 -2.03 4.57 -3.14
N PHE A 330 -1.46 3.41 -3.49
CA PHE A 330 -1.61 2.84 -4.83
C PHE A 330 -3.06 2.59 -5.26
N PRO A 331 -4.00 2.10 -4.42
CA PRO A 331 -5.37 1.87 -4.89
C PRO A 331 -6.03 3.18 -5.32
N PHE A 332 -5.78 4.26 -4.59
CA PHE A 332 -6.50 5.52 -4.74
C PHE A 332 -5.89 6.43 -5.79
N ILE A 333 -4.56 6.40 -5.97
CA ILE A 333 -3.91 7.13 -7.06
C ILE A 333 -4.32 6.55 -8.42
N PHE A 334 -4.37 5.21 -8.54
CA PHE A 334 -4.88 4.56 -9.74
C PHE A 334 -6.38 4.83 -9.92
N ARG A 335 -7.19 4.87 -8.86
CA ARG A 335 -8.62 5.19 -8.99
C ARG A 335 -8.81 6.55 -9.67
N GLY A 336 -8.15 7.59 -9.15
CA GLY A 336 -8.21 8.92 -9.74
C GLY A 336 -7.67 8.97 -11.17
N ALA A 337 -6.55 8.30 -11.44
CA ALA A 337 -5.96 8.24 -12.78
C ALA A 337 -6.87 7.52 -13.80
N LEU A 338 -7.44 6.38 -13.43
CA LEU A 338 -8.32 5.58 -14.31
C LEU A 338 -9.67 6.26 -14.56
N ASP A 339 -10.24 6.93 -13.55
CA ASP A 339 -11.53 7.61 -13.70
C ASP A 339 -11.48 8.72 -14.76
N VAL A 340 -10.34 9.40 -14.88
CA VAL A 340 -10.13 10.42 -15.91
C VAL A 340 -9.44 9.92 -17.18
N GLY A 341 -9.13 8.61 -17.25
CA GLY A 341 -8.38 8.03 -18.35
C GLY A 341 -7.03 8.72 -18.57
N ALA A 342 -6.30 8.96 -17.48
CA ALA A 342 -4.97 9.60 -17.52
C ALA A 342 -4.01 8.78 -18.40
N THR A 343 -3.15 9.46 -19.16
CA THR A 343 -2.13 8.81 -19.99
C THR A 343 -0.85 8.48 -19.22
N THR A 344 -0.66 9.10 -18.05
CA THR A 344 0.50 8.90 -17.16
C THR A 344 0.14 9.27 -15.72
N ILE A 345 1.00 8.91 -14.75
CA ILE A 345 1.00 9.52 -13.41
C ILE A 345 2.19 10.48 -13.33
N ASN A 346 1.93 11.79 -13.35
CA ASN A 346 2.98 12.81 -13.30
C ASN A 346 3.27 13.28 -11.85
N GLU A 347 4.22 14.19 -11.70
CA GLU A 347 4.63 14.68 -10.37
C GLU A 347 3.53 15.50 -9.68
N GLU A 348 2.73 16.26 -10.42
CA GLU A 348 1.60 17.02 -9.88
C GLU A 348 0.54 16.10 -9.26
N MET A 349 0.25 14.96 -9.90
CA MET A 349 -0.64 13.94 -9.36
C MET A 349 -0.08 13.32 -8.07
N LYS A 350 1.23 13.03 -8.01
CA LYS A 350 1.88 12.53 -6.79
C LYS A 350 1.81 13.56 -5.66
N MET A 351 2.12 14.84 -5.95
CA MET A 351 2.00 15.92 -4.98
C MET A 351 0.55 16.13 -4.49
N ALA A 352 -0.44 15.97 -5.37
CA ALA A 352 -1.85 16.02 -4.99
C ALA A 352 -2.22 14.88 -4.02
N ALA A 353 -1.72 13.65 -4.28
CA ALA A 353 -1.90 12.52 -3.38
C ALA A 353 -1.24 12.77 -2.00
N VAL A 354 0.00 13.29 -1.98
CA VAL A 354 0.72 13.67 -0.75
C VAL A 354 -0.12 14.64 0.08
N ARG A 355 -0.58 15.74 -0.53
CA ARG A 355 -1.36 16.78 0.17
C ARG A 355 -2.70 16.24 0.66
N ALA A 356 -3.36 15.39 -0.11
CA ALA A 356 -4.63 14.76 0.27
C ALA A 356 -4.47 13.83 1.49
N ILE A 357 -3.43 12.99 1.51
CA ILE A 357 -3.13 12.11 2.65
C ILE A 357 -2.77 12.93 3.88
N ALA A 358 -1.88 13.91 3.72
CA ALA A 358 -1.46 14.78 4.81
C ALA A 358 -2.65 15.52 5.42
N GLN A 359 -3.52 16.11 4.58
CA GLN A 359 -4.72 16.82 5.02
C GLN A 359 -5.74 15.91 5.70
N LEU A 360 -5.91 14.67 5.23
CA LEU A 360 -6.88 13.74 5.79
C LEU A 360 -6.60 13.42 7.28
N ALA A 361 -5.34 13.41 7.71
CA ALA A 361 -4.99 13.20 9.11
C ALA A 361 -5.49 14.31 10.06
N HIS A 362 -5.85 15.49 9.53
CA HIS A 362 -6.41 16.62 10.29
C HIS A 362 -7.94 16.55 10.40
N GLU A 363 -8.59 15.71 9.59
CA GLU A 363 -10.04 15.57 9.61
C GLU A 363 -10.46 14.61 10.73
N PRO A 364 -11.56 14.90 11.47
CA PRO A 364 -12.07 13.99 12.51
C PRO A 364 -12.28 12.57 11.97
N ALA A 365 -11.65 11.58 12.59
CA ALA A 365 -11.79 10.19 12.19
C ALA A 365 -13.27 9.74 12.23
N LEU A 366 -13.68 8.92 11.27
CA LEU A 366 -15.00 8.29 11.32
C LEU A 366 -15.00 7.22 12.42
N GLU A 367 -16.07 7.15 13.21
CA GLU A 367 -16.23 6.11 14.25
C GLU A 367 -16.08 4.67 13.70
N SER A 368 -16.38 4.46 12.41
CA SER A 368 -16.26 3.17 11.73
C SER A 368 -14.87 2.80 11.25
N SER A 369 -13.85 3.64 11.45
CA SER A 369 -12.49 3.41 10.94
C SER A 369 -11.65 2.43 11.75
N GLY A 370 -12.23 1.76 12.76
CA GLY A 370 -11.62 0.61 13.44
C GLY A 370 -10.22 0.89 14.00
N GLY A 371 -10.13 1.48 15.20
CA GLY A 371 -8.91 1.45 15.99
C GLY A 371 -8.01 2.68 15.88
N SER A 372 -8.56 3.87 16.14
CA SER A 372 -7.96 4.92 16.97
C SER A 372 -8.81 6.18 16.81
N GLU A 373 -9.13 6.84 17.92
CA GLU A 373 -9.58 8.23 17.92
C GLU A 373 -8.40 9.08 17.42
N GLY A 374 -8.20 9.10 16.09
CA GLY A 374 -7.03 9.71 15.45
C GLY A 374 -7.12 11.23 15.52
N VAL A 375 -6.78 11.81 16.66
CA VAL A 375 -6.54 13.24 16.79
C VAL A 375 -5.15 13.51 16.24
N PHE A 376 -5.07 14.42 15.26
CA PHE A 376 -3.81 14.84 14.67
C PHE A 376 -2.76 15.17 15.72
N GLY A 377 -1.57 14.57 15.61
CA GLY A 377 -0.49 14.76 16.57
C GLY A 377 0.68 13.78 16.37
N PRO A 378 1.65 13.74 17.30
CA PRO A 378 2.87 12.94 17.16
C PRO A 378 2.65 11.44 16.91
N ARG A 379 1.51 10.90 17.37
CA ARG A 379 1.12 9.49 17.20
C ARG A 379 0.08 9.27 16.08
N TYR A 380 -0.30 10.32 15.36
CA TYR A 380 -1.25 10.28 14.25
C TYR A 380 -0.91 11.35 13.21
N LEU A 381 0.18 11.09 12.47
CA LEU A 381 0.67 11.92 11.37
C LEU A 381 0.03 11.55 10.03
N ILE A 382 -0.36 10.30 9.86
CA ILE A 382 -0.95 9.75 8.64
C ILE A 382 -2.14 8.86 9.00
N PRO A 383 -3.18 8.82 8.15
CA PRO A 383 -4.35 7.98 8.37
C PRO A 383 -4.00 6.49 8.33
N GLY A 384 -4.84 5.67 8.96
CA GLY A 384 -4.72 4.21 8.93
C GLY A 384 -5.18 3.59 7.59
N PRO A 385 -4.71 2.38 7.25
CA PRO A 385 -4.97 1.75 5.94
C PRO A 385 -6.44 1.44 5.66
N PHE A 386 -7.27 1.34 6.72
CA PHE A 386 -8.70 1.09 6.62
C PHE A 386 -9.55 2.36 6.70
N ASP A 387 -8.92 3.55 6.67
CA ASP A 387 -9.67 4.79 6.64
C ASP A 387 -10.40 4.95 5.29
N GLN A 388 -11.71 4.75 5.35
CA GLN A 388 -12.62 4.83 4.20
C GLN A 388 -12.57 6.16 3.46
N ARG A 389 -12.11 7.23 4.11
CA ARG A 389 -11.99 8.57 3.51
C ARG A 389 -10.82 8.68 2.53
N LEU A 390 -9.86 7.76 2.56
CA LEU A 390 -8.71 7.76 1.65
C LEU A 390 -9.13 7.84 0.18
N MET A 391 -10.07 6.98 -0.23
CA MET A 391 -10.60 7.00 -1.60
C MET A 391 -11.32 8.31 -1.92
N LEU A 392 -12.07 8.86 -0.95
CA LEU A 392 -12.87 10.08 -1.11
C LEU A 392 -12.04 11.37 -1.17
N ARG A 393 -10.76 11.32 -0.76
CA ARG A 393 -9.85 12.47 -0.80
C ARG A 393 -8.80 12.35 -1.89
N ILE A 394 -8.15 11.18 -1.98
CA ILE A 394 -7.01 10.99 -2.87
C ILE A 394 -7.47 10.90 -4.33
N ALA A 395 -8.49 10.08 -4.64
CA ALA A 395 -8.91 9.88 -6.02
C ALA A 395 -9.40 11.19 -6.68
N PRO A 396 -10.23 12.04 -6.04
CA PRO A 396 -10.58 13.35 -6.59
C PRO A 396 -9.41 14.32 -6.72
N ALA A 397 -8.46 14.33 -5.77
CA ALA A 397 -7.28 15.20 -5.84
C ALA A 397 -6.38 14.82 -7.03
N VAL A 398 -6.16 13.52 -7.22
CA VAL A 398 -5.36 12.99 -8.33
C VAL A 398 -6.05 13.22 -9.67
N ALA A 399 -7.36 12.99 -9.75
CA ALA A 399 -8.15 13.26 -10.95
C ALA A 399 -8.09 14.73 -11.36
N ARG A 400 -8.22 15.67 -10.40
CA ARG A 400 -8.06 17.11 -10.65
C ARG A 400 -6.67 17.44 -11.18
N ALA A 401 -5.62 16.96 -10.53
CA ALA A 401 -4.25 17.21 -10.99
C ALA A 401 -4.01 16.69 -12.41
N ALA A 402 -4.52 15.49 -12.74
CA ALA A 402 -4.43 14.93 -14.09
C ALA A 402 -5.17 15.77 -15.15
N MET A 403 -6.31 16.36 -14.79
CA MET A 403 -7.05 17.27 -15.66
C MET A 403 -6.31 18.60 -15.84
N GLU A 404 -5.78 19.17 -14.75
CA GLU A 404 -5.04 20.44 -14.75
C GLU A 404 -3.75 20.37 -15.58
N THR A 405 -3.05 19.23 -15.56
CA THR A 405 -1.85 19.02 -16.36
C THR A 405 -2.11 18.54 -17.78
N GLY A 406 -3.37 18.31 -18.15
CA GLY A 406 -3.76 17.94 -19.51
C GLY A 406 -3.50 16.48 -19.89
N VAL A 407 -3.24 15.60 -18.91
CA VAL A 407 -3.01 14.16 -19.16
C VAL A 407 -4.30 13.34 -19.13
N ALA A 408 -5.43 13.93 -18.72
CA ALA A 408 -6.75 13.30 -18.68
C ALA A 408 -7.42 13.23 -20.06
N LYS A 409 -7.81 12.03 -20.52
CA LYS A 409 -8.60 11.83 -21.76
C LYS A 409 -10.11 11.88 -21.56
N ARG A 410 -10.58 11.66 -20.32
CA ARG A 410 -12.00 11.63 -19.93
C ARG A 410 -12.21 12.53 -18.71
N PRO A 411 -12.14 13.86 -18.85
CA PRO A 411 -12.28 14.77 -17.72
C PRO A 411 -13.63 14.60 -17.00
N ILE A 412 -13.62 14.78 -15.68
CA ILE A 412 -14.85 14.77 -14.87
C ILE A 412 -15.51 16.13 -14.97
N GLU A 413 -16.75 16.18 -15.46
CA GLU A 413 -17.52 17.43 -15.60
C GLU A 413 -18.16 17.87 -14.28
N ASP A 414 -18.66 16.90 -13.49
CA ASP A 414 -19.35 17.13 -12.22
C ASP A 414 -18.65 16.37 -11.09
N PHE A 415 -17.88 17.09 -10.29
CA PHE A 415 -17.16 16.53 -9.15
C PHE A 415 -18.06 16.17 -7.96
N ASP A 416 -19.25 16.76 -7.85
CA ASP A 416 -20.22 16.42 -6.82
C ASP A 416 -20.84 15.05 -7.15
N ALA A 417 -21.28 14.85 -8.39
CA ALA A 417 -21.78 13.56 -8.86
C ALA A 417 -20.73 12.44 -8.77
N TYR A 418 -19.47 12.77 -9.10
CA TYR A 418 -18.34 11.86 -8.92
C TYR A 418 -18.10 11.52 -7.44
N GLY A 419 -18.13 12.52 -6.55
CA GLY A 419 -18.05 12.32 -5.10
C GLY A 419 -19.13 11.38 -4.57
N ASP A 420 -20.37 11.55 -5.03
CA ASP A 420 -21.50 10.68 -4.70
C ASP A 420 -21.31 9.24 -5.19
N GLN A 421 -20.74 9.05 -6.39
CA GLN A 421 -20.41 7.73 -6.90
C GLN A 421 -19.36 7.03 -6.03
N LEU A 422 -18.29 7.73 -5.65
CA LEU A 422 -17.27 7.18 -4.76
C LEU A 422 -17.86 6.86 -3.38
N ASN A 423 -18.67 7.76 -2.80
CA ASN A 423 -19.37 7.54 -1.54
C ASN A 423 -20.24 6.27 -1.57
N ARG A 424 -21.02 6.07 -2.64
CA ARG A 424 -21.82 4.84 -2.82
C ARG A 424 -20.97 3.58 -2.86
N PHE A 425 -19.76 3.63 -3.42
CA PHE A 425 -18.83 2.49 -3.40
C PHE A 425 -18.29 2.22 -1.99
N VAL A 426 -17.74 3.23 -1.32
CA VAL A 426 -17.12 3.09 0.01
C VAL A 426 -18.12 2.56 1.04
N PHE A 427 -19.34 3.09 1.02
CA PHE A 427 -20.35 2.80 2.03
C PHE A 427 -21.41 1.77 1.57
N ARG A 428 -21.21 1.10 0.43
CA ARG A 428 -22.18 0.13 -0.14
C ARG A 428 -22.59 -0.96 0.85
N SER A 429 -21.62 -1.44 1.64
CA SER A 429 -21.87 -2.41 2.72
C SER A 429 -22.06 -1.73 4.08
N GLY A 430 -21.40 -0.60 4.30
CA GLY A 430 -21.46 0.17 5.55
C GLY A 430 -22.86 0.72 5.84
N MET A 431 -23.54 1.33 4.87
CA MET A 431 -24.88 1.88 5.10
C MET A 431 -25.94 0.80 5.38
N VAL A 432 -25.79 -0.42 4.85
CA VAL A 432 -26.73 -1.51 5.11
C VAL A 432 -26.38 -2.25 6.40
N MET A 433 -25.10 -2.58 6.63
CA MET A 433 -24.68 -3.43 7.75
C MET A 433 -24.25 -2.67 9.00
N LYS A 434 -23.74 -1.44 8.90
CA LYS A 434 -23.30 -0.64 10.07
C LYS A 434 -24.42 -0.40 11.08
N PRO A 435 -25.64 0.02 10.71
CA PRO A 435 -26.73 0.12 11.69
C PRO A 435 -27.08 -1.24 12.29
N ILE A 436 -27.00 -2.33 11.50
CA ILE A 436 -27.27 -3.69 11.98
C ILE A 436 -26.22 -4.13 13.00
N PHE A 437 -24.92 -3.94 12.71
CA PHE A 437 -23.83 -4.27 13.62
C PHE A 437 -23.80 -3.38 14.86
N ALA A 438 -24.07 -2.07 14.71
CA ALA A 438 -24.16 -1.15 15.84
C ALA A 438 -25.36 -1.50 16.77
N GLN A 439 -26.49 -1.92 16.20
CA GLN A 439 -27.62 -2.41 16.97
C GLN A 439 -27.37 -3.79 17.61
N ALA A 440 -26.55 -4.62 16.95
CA ALA A 440 -26.18 -5.94 17.46
C ALA A 440 -25.07 -5.88 18.52
N GLN A 441 -24.20 -4.87 18.48
CA GLN A 441 -23.14 -4.69 19.47
C GLN A 441 -23.72 -4.60 20.88
N ASN A 442 -23.21 -5.45 21.78
CA ASN A 442 -23.67 -5.59 23.15
C ASN A 442 -25.18 -5.91 23.28
N SER A 443 -25.84 -6.38 22.22
CA SER A 443 -27.26 -6.72 22.24
C SER A 443 -27.58 -7.94 23.12
N GLY A 444 -26.56 -8.72 23.49
CA GLY A 444 -26.70 -9.97 24.25
C GLY A 444 -27.46 -11.06 23.49
N LYS A 445 -27.72 -10.88 22.18
CA LYS A 445 -28.46 -11.84 21.37
C LYS A 445 -27.65 -13.12 21.20
N ARG A 446 -28.31 -14.25 21.36
CA ARG A 446 -27.71 -15.57 21.23
C ARG A 446 -27.96 -16.12 19.82
N VAL A 447 -26.90 -16.56 19.15
CA VAL A 447 -26.98 -17.10 17.78
C VAL A 447 -26.62 -18.58 17.81
N VAL A 448 -27.55 -19.43 17.40
CA VAL A 448 -27.34 -20.89 17.41
C VAL A 448 -26.77 -21.34 16.08
N PHE A 449 -25.60 -21.95 16.12
CA PHE A 449 -25.00 -22.65 14.98
C PHE A 449 -25.26 -24.14 15.09
N ALA A 450 -26.08 -24.67 14.19
CA ALA A 450 -26.43 -26.09 14.15
C ALA A 450 -25.26 -27.02 13.78
N ASP A 451 -24.21 -26.47 13.15
CA ASP A 451 -23.01 -27.21 12.72
C ASP A 451 -21.76 -26.71 13.45
N GLY A 452 -21.82 -26.75 14.79
CA GLY A 452 -20.76 -26.25 15.67
C GLY A 452 -19.44 -27.03 15.59
N GLU A 453 -19.43 -28.19 14.93
CA GLU A 453 -18.20 -28.95 14.69
C GLU A 453 -17.45 -28.45 13.44
N HIS A 454 -18.07 -27.66 12.56
CA HIS A 454 -17.44 -27.20 11.33
C HIS A 454 -16.45 -26.04 11.58
N GLU A 455 -15.26 -26.10 10.99
CA GLU A 455 -14.20 -25.11 11.26
C GLU A 455 -14.64 -23.67 10.95
N ARG A 456 -15.30 -23.45 9.80
CA ARG A 456 -15.82 -22.12 9.42
C ARG A 456 -16.80 -21.55 10.46
N VAL A 457 -17.60 -22.42 11.08
CA VAL A 457 -18.57 -22.02 12.11
C VAL A 457 -17.83 -21.64 13.40
N LEU A 458 -16.81 -22.40 13.78
CA LEU A 458 -15.98 -22.07 14.95
C LEU A 458 -15.25 -20.73 14.77
N ARG A 459 -14.71 -20.46 13.58
CA ARG A 459 -14.08 -19.15 13.27
C ARG A 459 -15.09 -18.01 13.30
N ALA A 460 -16.29 -18.22 12.74
CA ALA A 460 -17.35 -17.22 12.79
C ALA A 460 -17.80 -16.93 14.23
N ALA A 461 -17.90 -17.96 15.08
CA ALA A 461 -18.23 -17.81 16.49
C ALA A 461 -17.17 -16.99 17.25
N GLN A 462 -15.89 -17.19 16.97
CA GLN A 462 -14.81 -16.39 17.56
C GLN A 462 -14.90 -14.92 17.15
N VAL A 463 -15.12 -14.63 15.87
CA VAL A 463 -15.30 -13.25 15.38
C VAL A 463 -16.51 -12.57 16.03
N LEU A 464 -17.64 -13.26 16.17
CA LEU A 464 -18.83 -12.71 16.84
C LEU A 464 -18.57 -12.27 18.30
N LEU A 465 -17.74 -13.04 19.01
CA LEU A 465 -17.34 -12.76 20.38
C LEU A 465 -16.34 -11.62 20.48
N GLU A 466 -15.31 -11.62 19.61
CA GLU A 466 -14.32 -10.54 19.52
C GLU A 466 -14.98 -9.20 19.20
N ASP A 467 -15.93 -9.20 18.26
CA ASP A 467 -16.67 -8.01 17.82
C ASP A 467 -17.84 -7.64 18.76
N ARG A 468 -18.13 -8.47 19.77
CA ARG A 468 -19.25 -8.31 20.73
C ARG A 468 -20.62 -8.13 20.07
N THR A 469 -20.85 -8.77 18.93
CA THR A 469 -22.08 -8.63 18.15
C THR A 469 -23.15 -9.66 18.52
N ALA A 470 -22.75 -10.83 19.02
CA ALA A 470 -23.65 -11.87 19.51
C ALA A 470 -22.92 -12.88 20.42
N VAL A 471 -23.70 -13.66 21.17
CA VAL A 471 -23.22 -14.82 21.95
C VAL A 471 -23.47 -16.09 21.13
N PRO A 472 -22.44 -16.75 20.58
CA PRO A 472 -22.62 -17.95 19.77
C PRO A 472 -22.97 -19.16 20.64
N ILE A 473 -23.90 -20.00 20.17
CA ILE A 473 -24.17 -21.33 20.73
C ILE A 473 -23.82 -22.36 19.67
N LEU A 474 -22.80 -23.16 19.95
CA LEU A 474 -22.33 -24.20 19.04
C LEU A 474 -23.03 -25.52 19.36
N ILE A 475 -23.79 -26.06 18.41
CA ILE A 475 -24.40 -27.39 18.52
C ILE A 475 -23.45 -28.43 17.93
N GLY A 476 -23.05 -29.39 18.73
CA GLY A 476 -22.16 -30.48 18.34
C GLY A 476 -21.66 -31.24 19.55
N ARG A 477 -20.81 -32.24 19.33
CA ARG A 477 -20.21 -33.03 20.41
C ARG A 477 -19.13 -32.20 21.12
N PRO A 478 -19.25 -31.93 22.44
CA PRO A 478 -18.33 -31.07 23.17
C PRO A 478 -16.86 -31.48 23.02
N SER A 479 -16.58 -32.78 23.11
CA SER A 479 -15.22 -33.32 22.96
C SER A 479 -14.59 -33.04 21.60
N ILE A 480 -15.38 -33.03 20.51
CA ILE A 480 -14.90 -32.73 19.16
C ILE A 480 -14.69 -31.23 18.99
N ILE A 481 -15.60 -30.42 19.50
CA ILE A 481 -15.49 -28.97 19.47
C ILE A 481 -14.25 -28.52 20.24
N GLU A 482 -14.05 -28.99 21.48
CA GLU A 482 -12.86 -28.69 22.29
C GLU A 482 -11.56 -29.17 21.64
N HIS A 483 -11.59 -30.35 21.00
CA HIS A 483 -10.44 -30.84 20.25
C HIS A 483 -10.12 -29.94 19.06
N LYS A 484 -11.13 -29.49 18.31
CA LYS A 484 -10.96 -28.58 17.17
C LYS A 484 -10.53 -27.18 17.60
N ILE A 485 -11.09 -26.64 18.70
CA ILE A 485 -10.65 -25.37 19.30
C ILE A 485 -9.17 -25.42 19.62
N ARG A 486 -8.71 -26.47 20.30
CA ARG A 486 -7.27 -26.68 20.60
C ARG A 486 -6.45 -26.88 19.34
N LYS A 487 -6.92 -27.70 18.40
CA LYS A 487 -6.23 -27.99 17.13
C LYS A 487 -6.03 -26.74 16.27
N PHE A 488 -6.98 -25.81 16.27
CA PHE A 488 -6.93 -24.60 15.45
C PHE A 488 -6.46 -23.34 16.22
N GLY A 489 -6.03 -23.49 17.49
CA GLY A 489 -5.50 -22.39 18.29
C GLY A 489 -6.53 -21.28 18.58
N MET A 490 -7.82 -21.64 18.68
CA MET A 490 -8.90 -20.69 18.93
C MET A 490 -9.04 -20.37 20.43
N SER A 491 -9.50 -19.17 20.76
CA SER A 491 -9.60 -18.66 22.16
C SER A 491 -10.93 -18.97 22.86
N LEU A 492 -11.85 -19.68 22.19
CA LEU A 492 -13.19 -20.01 22.65
C LEU A 492 -13.20 -20.94 23.88
N ASN A 493 -13.93 -20.57 24.93
CA ASN A 493 -14.10 -21.37 26.16
C ASN A 493 -15.56 -21.76 26.39
N ALA A 494 -15.82 -23.06 26.33
CA ALA A 494 -17.15 -23.60 26.58
C ALA A 494 -17.66 -23.21 27.98
N GLY A 495 -18.88 -22.65 28.04
CA GLY A 495 -19.55 -22.28 29.29
C GLY A 495 -19.12 -20.93 29.88
N LYS A 496 -18.18 -20.22 29.23
CA LYS A 496 -17.74 -18.88 29.63
C LYS A 496 -18.06 -17.85 28.55
N ASP A 497 -17.71 -18.17 27.31
CA ASP A 497 -17.95 -17.38 26.10
C ASP A 497 -19.20 -17.91 25.38
#